data_AF-A0A5S4GSY7-F1
#
_entry.id   AF-A0A5S4GSY7-F1
#
_cell.length_a   1.000
_cell.length_b   1.000
_cell.length_c   1.000
_cell.angle_alpha   90.00
_cell.angle_beta   90.00
_cell.angle_gamma   90.00
#
_symmetry.space_group_name_H-M   'P 1'
#
loop_
_entity.id
_entity.type
_entity.pdbx_description
1 polymer ?
#
loop_
_entity_poly.entity_id
_entity_poly.type
_entity_poly.pdbx_seq_one_letter_code
_entity_poly.pdbx_strand_id
1 'polypeptide(L)' 'MLSKEQHAEFLANAKRELDAGVDVDVLIESMKTNGFTPVDCIRAIIDLVGCSLAEATETIASSPAWRELHRRARGGTAL' A
#
# COMPACT_ATOMS: atom_id res chain seq x y z
N MET A 1 -4.48 -5.98 14.60
CA MET A 1 -4.30 -6.74 13.36
C MET A 1 -5.68 -7.02 12.80
N LEU A 2 -5.93 -6.62 11.56
CA LEU A 2 -7.17 -6.98 10.86
C LEU A 2 -7.26 -8.50 10.70
N SER A 3 -8.46 -9.05 10.77
CA SER A 3 -8.69 -10.47 10.47
C SER A 3 -8.47 -10.74 8.98
N LYS A 4 -8.08 -11.98 8.63
CA LYS A 4 -7.89 -12.39 7.21
C LYS A 4 -9.11 -12.09 6.33
N GLU A 5 -10.30 -12.21 6.90
CA GLU A 5 -11.58 -11.92 6.21
C GLU A 5 -11.73 -10.42 5.90
N GLN A 6 -11.35 -9.54 6.84
CA GLN A 6 -11.38 -8.09 6.62
C GLN A 6 -10.35 -7.65 5.58
N HIS A 7 -9.19 -8.33 5.54
CA HIS A 7 -8.22 -8.13 4.46
C HIS A 7 -8.79 -8.52 3.10
N ALA A 8 -9.40 -9.72 3.00
CA ALA A 8 -9.95 -10.20 1.73
C ALA A 8 -11.10 -9.32 1.23
N GLU A 9 -11.98 -8.86 2.12
CA GLU A 9 -13.08 -7.97 1.77
C GLU A 9 -12.57 -6.62 1.27
N PHE A 10 -11.57 -6.03 1.96
CA PHE A 10 -10.95 -4.79 1.51
C PHE A 10 -10.28 -4.94 0.14
N LEU A 11 -9.53 -6.03 -0.08
CA LEU A 11 -8.90 -6.29 -1.38
C LEU A 11 -9.93 -6.46 -2.50
N ALA A 12 -11.04 -7.15 -2.24
CA ALA A 12 -12.12 -7.29 -3.20
C ALA A 12 -12.75 -5.93 -3.56
N ASN A 13 -12.89 -5.02 -2.58
CA ASN A 13 -13.37 -3.67 -2.83
C ASN A 13 -12.35 -2.83 -3.61
N ALA A 14 -11.09 -2.83 -3.15
CA ALA A 14 -9.98 -2.13 -3.79
C ALA A 14 -9.79 -2.56 -5.25
N LYS A 15 -10.00 -3.85 -5.56
CA LYS A 15 -9.96 -4.36 -6.94
C LYS A 15 -11.08 -3.78 -7.81
N ARG A 16 -12.30 -3.65 -7.26
CA ARG A 16 -13.43 -3.03 -7.97
C ARG A 16 -13.19 -1.55 -8.20
N GLU A 17 -12.61 -0.86 -7.21
CA GLU A 17 -12.24 0.55 -7.33
C GLU A 17 -11.16 0.74 -8.40
N LEU A 18 -10.14 -0.11 -8.41
CA LEU A 18 -9.09 -0.09 -9.44
C LEU A 18 -9.66 -0.35 -10.85
N ASP A 19 -10.58 -1.30 -10.99
CA ASP A 19 -11.28 -1.58 -12.25
C ASP A 19 -12.17 -0.42 -12.70
N ALA A 20 -12.74 0.32 -11.74
CA ALA A 20 -13.48 1.56 -11.99
C ALA A 20 -12.57 2.77 -12.34
N GLY A 21 -11.24 2.58 -12.34
CA GLY A 21 -10.26 3.62 -12.66
C GLY A 21 -9.82 4.49 -11.48
N VAL A 22 -10.05 4.03 -10.24
CA VAL A 22 -9.50 4.69 -9.05
C VAL A 22 -7.98 4.54 -9.03
N ASP A 23 -7.28 5.61 -8.68
CA ASP A 23 -5.83 5.63 -8.62
C ASP A 23 -5.29 4.75 -7.49
N VAL A 24 -4.16 4.09 -7.74
CA VAL A 24 -3.53 3.19 -6.76
C VAL A 24 -3.10 3.96 -5.50
N ASP A 25 -2.76 5.24 -5.62
CA ASP A 25 -2.35 6.06 -4.47
C ASP A 25 -3.50 6.26 -3.47
N VAL A 26 -4.73 6.41 -3.99
CA VAL A 26 -5.95 6.50 -3.18
C VAL A 26 -6.20 5.20 -2.42
N LEU A 27 -5.98 4.05 -3.07
CA LEU A 27 -6.09 2.74 -2.41
C LEU A 27 -5.07 2.60 -1.28
N ILE A 28 -3.85 3.08 -1.50
CA ILE A 28 -2.76 3.04 -0.51
C ILE A 28 -3.08 3.93 0.71
N GLU A 29 -3.66 5.12 0.50
CA GLU A 29 -4.15 5.98 1.57
C GLU A 29 -5.29 5.32 2.37
N SER A 30 -6.23 4.69 1.68
CA SER A 30 -7.31 3.93 2.31
C SER A 30 -6.78 2.77 3.15
N MET A 31 -5.81 2.00 2.64
CA MET A 31 -5.19 0.91 3.40
C MET A 31 -4.56 1.41 4.71
N LYS A 32 -3.82 2.52 4.65
CA LYS A 32 -3.23 3.14 5.84
C LYS A 32 -4.29 3.53 6.86
N THR A 33 -5.37 4.17 6.41
CA THR A 33 -6.48 4.61 7.27
C THR A 33 -7.21 3.43 7.92
N ASN A 34 -7.28 2.29 7.23
CA ASN A 34 -7.86 1.05 7.75
C ASN A 34 -6.91 0.27 8.69
N GLY A 35 -5.68 0.75 8.90
CA GLY A 35 -4.72 0.15 9.82
C GLY A 35 -3.91 -1.00 9.23
N PHE A 36 -3.79 -1.08 7.90
CA PHE A 36 -2.88 -2.01 7.25
C PHE A 36 -1.43 -1.66 7.58
N THR A 37 -0.58 -2.67 7.72
CA THR A 37 0.85 -2.46 7.84
C THR A 37 1.49 -2.26 6.45
N PRO A 38 2.70 -1.70 6.36
CA PRO A 38 3.39 -1.51 5.07
C PRO A 38 3.55 -2.83 4.29
N VAL A 39 3.83 -3.92 5.01
CA VAL A 39 3.99 -5.26 4.42
C VAL A 39 2.66 -5.77 3.86
N ASP A 40 1.55 -5.51 4.55
CA ASP A 40 0.22 -5.87 4.08
C ASP A 40 -0.18 -5.04 2.85
N CYS A 41 0.15 -3.75 2.82
CA CYS A 41 -0.06 -2.90 1.64
C CYS A 41 0.75 -3.39 0.44
N ILE A 42 2.03 -3.74 0.62
CA ILE A 42 2.85 -4.27 -0.47
C ILE A 42 2.24 -5.55 -1.04
N ARG A 43 1.82 -6.48 -0.17
CA ARG A 43 1.14 -7.72 -0.58
C ARG A 43 -0.17 -7.44 -1.31
N ALA A 44 -0.95 -6.48 -0.82
CA ALA A 44 -2.18 -6.05 -1.45
C ALA A 44 -1.95 -5.52 -2.87
N ILE A 45 -0.96 -4.66 -3.06
CA ILE A 45 -0.65 -4.07 -4.36
C ILE A 45 -0.17 -5.13 -5.37
N ILE A 46 0.62 -6.11 -4.91
CA ILE A 46 1.01 -7.26 -5.75
C ILE A 46 -0.23 -8.03 -6.22
N ASP A 47 -1.18 -8.29 -5.33
CA ASP A 47 -2.41 -9.05 -5.64
C ASP A 47 -3.38 -8.27 -6.55
N LEU A 48 -3.46 -6.94 -6.35
CA LEU A 48 -4.36 -6.04 -7.09
C LEU A 48 -3.85 -5.71 -8.49
N VAL A 49 -2.57 -5.35 -8.60
CA VAL A 49 -1.95 -4.85 -9.84
C VAL A 49 -1.23 -5.96 -10.61
N GLY A 50 -0.84 -7.05 -9.94
CA GLY A 50 -0.05 -8.12 -10.54
C GLY A 50 1.41 -7.73 -10.80
N CYS A 51 1.95 -6.77 -10.03
CA CYS A 51 3.33 -6.29 -10.19
C CYS A 51 4.33 -7.09 -9.35
N SER A 52 5.63 -6.89 -9.61
CA SER A 52 6.69 -7.51 -8.82
C SER A 52 6.77 -6.91 -7.41
N LEU A 53 7.37 -7.66 -6.47
CA LEU A 53 7.61 -7.18 -5.10
C LEU A 53 8.39 -5.85 -5.08
N ALA A 54 9.35 -5.69 -5.99
CA ALA A 54 10.15 -4.47 -6.09
C ALA A 54 9.29 -3.27 -6.52
N GLU A 55 8.45 -3.43 -7.54
CA GLU A 55 7.53 -2.39 -8.02
C GLU A 55 6.49 -2.04 -6.97
N ALA A 56 5.91 -3.03 -6.29
CA ALA A 56 4.96 -2.78 -5.21
C ALA A 56 5.61 -2.02 -4.04
N THR A 57 6.84 -2.39 -3.69
CA THR A 57 7.61 -1.69 -2.65
C THR A 57 7.92 -0.26 -3.05
N GLU A 58 8.34 -0.03 -4.29
CA GLU A 58 8.62 1.30 -4.82
C GLU A 58 7.35 2.17 -4.88
N THR A 59 6.23 1.59 -5.32
CA THR A 59 4.92 2.26 -5.34
C THR A 59 4.51 2.73 -3.95
N ILE A 60 4.57 1.83 -2.96
CA ILE A 60 4.27 2.18 -1.56
C ILE A 60 5.26 3.23 -1.02
N ALA A 61 6.54 3.09 -1.32
CA ALA A 61 7.57 4.03 -0.86
C ALA A 61 7.44 5.43 -1.50
N SER A 62 6.97 5.49 -2.74
CA SER A 62 6.72 6.73 -3.49
C SER A 62 5.44 7.42 -3.03
N SER A 63 4.45 6.64 -2.56
CA SER A 63 3.17 7.17 -2.11
C SER A 63 3.33 8.15 -0.93
N PRO A 64 2.71 9.36 -0.99
CA PRO A 64 2.75 10.35 0.08
C PRO A 64 2.23 9.80 1.41
N ALA A 65 1.31 8.83 1.36
CA ALA A 65 0.76 8.14 2.53
C ALA A 65 1.85 7.48 3.39
N TRP A 66 2.87 6.91 2.75
CA TRP A 66 3.91 6.10 3.39
C TRP A 66 5.31 6.69 3.24
N ARG A 67 5.43 7.86 2.59
CA ARG A 67 6.67 8.63 2.42
C ARG A 67 7.43 8.91 3.72
N GLU A 68 6.73 8.90 4.86
CA GLU A 68 7.32 9.04 6.19
C GLU A 68 8.17 7.83 6.63
N LEU A 69 7.86 6.61 6.16
CA LEU A 69 8.72 5.43 6.33
C LEU A 69 10.08 5.64 5.66
N HIS A 70 10.08 6.28 4.49
CA HIS A 70 11.29 6.50 3.71
C HIS A 70 12.16 7.64 4.26
N ARG A 71 11.56 8.61 4.96
CA ARG A 71 12.30 9.69 5.65
C ARG A 71 13.18 9.16 6.77
N ARG A 72 12.80 8.07 7.43
CA ARG A 72 13.63 7.39 8.44
C ARG A 72 14.72 6.48 7.85
N ALA A 73 14.49 5.90 6.66
CA ALA A 73 15.47 5.04 5.99
C ALA A 73 16.60 5.82 5.29
N ARG A 74 16.35 7.08 4.86
CA ARG A 74 17.36 7.95 4.22
C ARG A 74 17.76 9.20 5.02
N GLY A 75 17.16 9.44 6.19
CA GLY A 75 17.47 10.57 7.08
C GLY A 75 18.49 10.28 8.18
N GLY A 76 19.14 9.11 8.15
CA GLY A 76 20.17 8.71 9.11
C GLY A 76 21.59 8.99 8.63
N THR A 77 21.90 10.21 8.19
CA THR A 77 23.22 10.85 8.23
C THR A 77 23.13 12.22 7.56
N ALA A 78 22.83 13.25 8.32
CA ALA A 78 23.40 14.57 8.09
C ALA A 78 23.73 15.11 9.49
N LEU A 79 25.03 15.33 9.66
CA LEU A 79 25.75 15.89 10.81
C LEU A 79 25.02 17.04 11.52
#